data_AF-A0A661CMH3-F1
#
_entry.id   AF-A0A661CMH3-F1
#
_cell.length_a   1.000
_cell.length_b   1.000
_cell.length_c   1.000
_cell.angle_alpha   90.00
_cell.angle_beta   90.00
_cell.angle_gamma   90.00
#
_symmetry.space_group_name_H-M   'P 1'
#
loop_
_entity.id
_entity.type
_entity.pdbx_description
1 polymer ?
#
loop_
_entity_poly.entity_id
_entity_poly.type
_entity_poly.pdbx_seq_one_letter_code
_entity_poly.pdbx_strand_id
1 'polypeptide(L)'
;MEIKIEDTYRIAIHMAGDFATAKSLCKKFAWDSPTCVTVKPQTFIYTGGLEEGVEIGLVNYPRFPKTEDQLVGIAKRLTEMLIEEMHETSALIVTDQQTFWLSRRNEVVDIDPTKT
;
A
#
# COMPACT_ATOMS: atom_id res chain seq x y z
N MET A 1 0.73 31.72 -12.05
CA MET A 1 0.65 30.37 -11.45
C MET A 1 0.84 29.39 -12.58
N GLU A 2 1.83 28.50 -12.48
CA GLU A 2 2.07 27.46 -13.47
C GLU A 2 1.37 26.17 -13.02
N ILE A 3 0.70 25.47 -13.94
CA ILE A 3 0.00 24.21 -13.67
C ILE A 3 0.76 23.10 -14.40
N LYS A 4 1.13 22.04 -13.67
CA LYS A 4 1.70 20.80 -14.23
C LYS A 4 0.65 19.69 -14.17
N ILE A 5 0.52 18.95 -15.25
CA ILE A 5 -0.49 17.90 -15.44
C ILE A 5 0.24 16.64 -15.88
N GLU A 6 -0.17 15.49 -15.35
CA GLU A 6 0.37 14.16 -15.66
C GLU A 6 -0.77 13.13 -15.56
N ASP A 7 -0.55 11.95 -16.13
CA ASP A 7 -1.48 10.84 -16.00
C ASP A 7 -1.70 10.46 -14.54
N THR A 8 -2.94 10.14 -14.19
CA THR A 8 -3.28 9.77 -12.82
C THR A 8 -3.08 8.28 -12.61
N TYR A 9 -2.22 7.94 -11.67
CA TYR A 9 -2.11 6.59 -11.10
C TYR A 9 -2.45 6.69 -9.62
N ARG A 10 -3.36 5.84 -9.13
CA ARG A 10 -3.74 5.74 -7.73
C ARG A 10 -3.43 4.35 -7.21
N ILE A 11 -2.74 4.29 -6.08
CA ILE A 11 -2.46 3.03 -5.40
C ILE A 11 -2.82 3.20 -3.93
N ALA A 12 -3.49 2.21 -3.38
CA ALA A 12 -3.81 2.11 -1.96
C ALA A 12 -3.21 0.83 -1.37
N ILE A 13 -2.50 0.95 -0.26
CA ILE A 13 -2.01 -0.18 0.53
C ILE A 13 -2.93 -0.33 1.73
N HIS A 14 -3.51 -1.51 1.93
CA HIS A 14 -4.34 -1.83 3.09
C HIS A 14 -3.64 -2.87 3.94
N MET A 15 -3.45 -2.55 5.23
CA MET A 15 -2.78 -3.43 6.18
C MET A 15 -3.32 -3.20 7.58
N ALA A 16 -3.40 -4.26 8.39
CA ALA A 16 -3.61 -4.15 9.83
C ALA A 16 -2.40 -3.45 10.50
N GLY A 17 -2.58 -3.04 11.75
CA GLY A 17 -1.48 -2.52 12.57
C GLY A 17 -1.67 -1.07 13.06
N ASP A 18 -0.73 -0.63 13.88
CA ASP A 18 -0.82 0.65 14.58
C ASP A 18 -0.60 1.87 13.66
N PHE A 19 -1.57 2.80 13.68
CA PHE A 19 -1.54 4.00 12.84
C PHE A 19 -0.34 4.91 13.11
N ALA A 20 0.05 5.11 14.38
CA ALA A 20 1.15 5.99 14.72
C ALA A 20 2.49 5.45 14.21
N THR A 21 2.68 4.13 14.34
CA THR A 21 3.83 3.39 13.85
C THR A 21 3.90 3.46 12.32
N ALA A 22 2.82 3.13 11.62
CA ALA A 22 2.75 3.20 10.15
C ALA A 22 3.06 4.61 9.63
N LYS A 23 2.52 5.65 10.29
CA LYS A 23 2.80 7.05 9.95
C LYS A 23 4.27 7.41 10.10
N SER A 24 4.92 6.94 11.17
CA SER A 24 6.35 7.16 11.41
C SER A 24 7.21 6.47 10.34
N LEU A 25 6.89 5.22 10.02
CA LEU A 25 7.57 4.44 8.99
C LEU A 25 7.40 5.05 7.59
N CYS A 26 6.19 5.50 7.24
CA CYS A 26 5.92 6.20 5.98
C CYS A 26 6.73 7.50 5.87
N LYS A 27 6.87 8.25 6.97
CA LYS A 27 7.70 9.46 7.00
C LYS A 27 9.17 9.13 6.74
N LYS A 28 9.69 8.07 7.37
CA LYS A 28 11.06 7.59 7.14
C LYS A 28 11.26 7.16 5.67
N PHE A 29 10.33 6.37 5.13
CA PHE A 29 10.39 5.93 3.74
C PHE A 29 10.37 7.09 2.74
N ALA A 30 9.49 8.08 2.93
CA ALA A 30 9.38 9.24 2.06
C ALA A 30 10.63 10.14 2.09
N TRP A 31 11.38 10.11 3.20
CA TRP A 31 12.67 10.79 3.31
C TRP A 31 13.74 10.12 2.44
N ASP A 32 13.82 8.78 2.48
CA ASP A 32 14.83 8.01 1.73
C ASP A 32 14.47 7.82 0.25
N SER A 33 13.17 7.80 -0.08
CA SER A 33 12.65 7.60 -1.43
C SER A 33 11.61 8.68 -1.72
N PRO A 34 12.00 9.84 -2.33
CA PRO A 34 11.11 10.99 -2.53
C PRO A 34 9.78 10.62 -3.20
N THR A 35 8.75 10.45 -2.36
CA THR A 35 7.44 9.93 -2.73
C THR A 35 6.38 10.64 -1.88
N CYS A 36 5.26 11.00 -2.49
CA CYS A 36 4.12 11.52 -1.76
C CYS A 36 3.29 10.34 -1.23
N VAL A 37 3.17 10.24 0.09
CA VAL A 37 2.39 9.22 0.78
C VAL A 37 1.28 9.87 1.60
N THR A 38 0.08 9.31 1.53
CA THR A 38 -1.03 9.62 2.43
C THR A 38 -1.18 8.47 3.42
N VAL A 39 -1.48 8.74 4.69
CA VAL A 39 -1.75 7.68 5.69
C VAL A 39 -3.07 7.99 6.38
N LYS A 40 -4.00 7.05 6.37
CA LYS A 40 -5.32 7.15 7.01
C LYS A 40 -5.53 5.98 7.96
N PRO A 41 -6.17 6.19 9.12
CA PRO A 41 -6.66 5.07 9.93
C PRO A 41 -7.79 4.36 9.18
N GLN A 42 -7.86 3.04 9.30
CA GLN A 42 -9.00 2.24 8.85
C GLN A 42 -9.28 1.12 9.84
N THR A 43 -10.52 0.64 9.88
CA THR A 43 -10.93 -0.51 10.69
C THR A 43 -11.43 -1.59 9.73
N PHE A 44 -10.84 -2.77 9.78
CA PHE A 44 -11.31 -3.95 9.08
C PHE A 44 -12.39 -4.62 9.91
N ILE A 45 -13.53 -4.93 9.28
CA ILE A 45 -14.63 -5.66 9.90
C ILE A 45 -14.82 -6.95 9.11
N TYR A 46 -14.76 -8.08 9.80
CA TYR A 46 -14.90 -9.41 9.20
C TYR A 46 -15.70 -10.33 10.12
N THR A 47 -16.08 -11.51 9.61
CA THR A 47 -16.91 -12.45 10.36
C THR A 47 -16.24 -12.81 11.69
N GLY A 48 -16.89 -12.43 12.79
CA GLY A 48 -16.45 -12.74 14.15
C GLY A 48 -15.40 -11.79 14.74
N GLY A 49 -15.08 -10.66 14.08
CA GLY A 49 -14.09 -9.74 14.64
C GLY A 49 -13.97 -8.41 13.91
N LEU A 50 -13.08 -7.59 14.46
CA LEU A 50 -12.60 -6.37 13.84
C LEU A 50 -11.12 -6.22 14.15
N GLU A 51 -10.43 -5.47 13.30
CA GLU A 51 -9.02 -5.19 13.45
C GLU A 51 -8.71 -3.77 12.99
N GLU A 52 -7.92 -3.04 13.77
CA GLU A 52 -7.46 -1.70 13.38
C GLU A 52 -6.29 -1.81 12.40
N GLY A 53 -6.20 -0.82 11.51
CA GLY A 53 -5.17 -0.77 10.50
C GLY A 53 -5.04 0.58 9.83
N VAL A 54 -4.36 0.56 8.68
CA VAL A 54 -3.99 1.76 7.94
C VAL A 54 -4.17 1.62 6.44
N GLU A 55 -4.73 2.65 5.81
CA GLU A 55 -4.71 2.83 4.36
C GLU A 55 -3.56 3.79 4.03
N ILE A 56 -2.66 3.36 3.14
CA ILE A 56 -1.54 4.19 2.67
C ILE A 56 -1.71 4.46 1.18
N GLY A 57 -1.90 5.73 0.83
CA GLY A 57 -2.14 6.17 -0.53
C GLY A 57 -0.87 6.66 -1.22
N LEU A 58 -0.70 6.27 -2.48
CA LEU A 58 0.32 6.75 -3.40
C LEU A 58 -0.36 7.30 -4.66
N VAL A 59 0.16 8.41 -5.18
CA VAL A 59 -0.34 9.03 -6.41
C VAL A 59 0.80 9.49 -7.30
N ASN A 60 0.56 9.54 -8.62
CA ASN A 60 1.50 10.16 -9.55
C ASN A 60 1.56 11.67 -9.31
N TYR A 61 2.68 12.14 -8.76
CA TYR A 61 2.82 13.54 -8.36
C TYR A 61 3.43 14.36 -9.51
N PRO A 62 2.73 15.33 -10.14
CA PRO A 62 3.20 15.99 -11.38
C PRO A 62 4.53 16.74 -11.26
N ARG A 63 5.00 17.01 -10.04
CA ARG A 63 6.33 17.59 -9.81
C ARG A 63 7.46 16.58 -10.10
N PHE A 64 7.19 15.30 -9.92
CA PHE A 64 8.12 14.18 -10.06
C PHE A 64 7.41 12.97 -10.69
N PRO A 65 7.00 13.05 -11.97
CA PRO A 65 6.19 12.03 -12.62
C PRO A 65 6.87 10.66 -12.57
N LYS A 66 6.04 9.62 -12.44
CA LYS A 66 6.43 8.22 -12.51
C LYS A 66 5.51 7.47 -13.45
N THR A 67 6.02 6.41 -14.06
CA THR A 67 5.16 5.43 -14.71
C THR A 67 4.37 4.64 -13.66
N GLU A 68 3.28 4.02 -14.08
CA GLU A 68 2.49 3.12 -13.22
C GLU A 68 3.38 2.03 -12.60
N ASP A 69 4.18 1.34 -13.41
CA ASP A 69 5.11 0.30 -12.96
C ASP A 69 6.10 0.78 -11.89
N GLN A 70 6.62 2.00 -12.05
CA GLN A 70 7.52 2.61 -11.07
C GLN A 70 6.78 2.87 -9.75
N LEU A 71 5.53 3.35 -9.81
CA LEU A 71 4.72 3.61 -8.62
C LEU A 71 4.31 2.32 -7.91
N VAL A 72 3.96 1.27 -8.67
CA VAL A 72 3.71 -0.08 -8.14
C VAL A 72 4.97 -0.66 -7.50
N GLY A 73 6.14 -0.50 -8.12
CA GLY A 73 7.41 -0.93 -7.54
C GLY A 73 7.73 -0.21 -6.22
N ILE A 74 7.40 1.09 -6.12
CA ILE A 74 7.51 1.84 -4.86
C ILE A 74 6.51 1.31 -3.81
N ALA A 75 5.27 1.06 -4.20
CA ALA A 75 4.24 0.50 -3.33
C ALA A 75 4.66 -0.85 -2.74
N LYS A 76 5.25 -1.73 -3.57
CA LYS A 76 5.77 -3.04 -3.14
C LYS A 76 6.87 -2.90 -2.09
N ARG A 77 7.91 -2.10 -2.37
CA ARG A 77 9.00 -1.86 -1.40
C ARG A 77 8.51 -1.24 -0.09
N LEU A 78 7.58 -0.30 -0.17
CA LEU A 78 6.96 0.30 1.01
C LEU A 78 6.21 -0.76 1.81
N THR A 79 5.39 -1.58 1.14
CA THR A 79 4.60 -2.65 1.75
C THR A 79 5.48 -3.71 2.41
N GLU A 80 6.56 -4.14 1.75
CA GLU A 80 7.54 -5.10 2.30
C GLU A 80 8.16 -4.58 3.60
N MET A 81 8.61 -3.32 3.61
CA MET A 81 9.15 -2.68 4.81
C MET A 81 8.10 -2.56 5.91
N LEU A 82 6.86 -2.18 5.59
CA LEU A 82 5.79 -2.05 6.60
C LEU A 82 5.44 -3.40 7.22
N ILE A 83 5.29 -4.44 6.40
CA ILE A 83 5.10 -5.83 6.86
C ILE A 83 6.24 -6.23 7.80
N GLU A 84 7.48 -5.84 7.48
CA GLU A 84 8.63 -6.15 8.30
C GLU A 84 8.66 -5.44 9.64
N GLU A 85 8.57 -4.11 9.61
CA GLU A 85 8.75 -3.26 10.78
C GLU A 85 7.53 -3.29 11.72
N MET A 86 6.33 -3.59 11.22
CA MET A 86 5.14 -3.76 12.06
C MET A 86 4.83 -5.22 12.42
N HIS A 87 5.68 -6.16 11.98
CA HIS A 87 5.50 -7.60 12.23
C HIS A 87 4.17 -8.16 11.70
N GLU A 88 3.58 -7.52 10.69
CA GLU A 88 2.38 -8.00 10.04
C GLU A 88 2.69 -9.22 9.15
N THR A 89 1.64 -9.99 8.84
CA THR A 89 1.80 -11.19 8.00
C THR A 89 1.58 -10.90 6.53
N SER A 90 0.67 -9.97 6.21
CA SER A 90 0.31 -9.64 4.84
C SER A 90 -0.30 -8.26 4.71
N ALA A 91 -0.33 -7.75 3.49
CA ALA A 91 -1.02 -6.52 3.10
C ALA A 91 -1.59 -6.65 1.69
N LEU A 92 -2.53 -5.77 1.35
CA LEU A 92 -3.06 -5.63 -0.01
C LEU A 92 -2.49 -4.36 -0.65
N ILE A 93 -2.08 -4.44 -1.91
CA ILE A 93 -1.79 -3.29 -2.76
C ILE A 93 -2.87 -3.25 -3.84
N VAL A 94 -3.69 -2.21 -3.84
CA VAL A 94 -4.80 -2.03 -4.76
C VAL A 94 -4.45 -0.93 -5.75
N THR A 95 -4.49 -1.25 -7.04
CA THR A 95 -4.49 -0.29 -8.15
C THR A 95 -5.89 -0.21 -8.76
N ASP A 96 -6.05 0.63 -9.78
CA ASP A 96 -7.33 0.73 -10.50
C ASP A 96 -7.67 -0.55 -11.29
N GLN A 97 -6.71 -1.45 -11.52
CA GLN A 97 -6.85 -2.65 -12.36
C GLN A 97 -6.65 -3.95 -11.59
N GLN A 98 -5.82 -3.94 -10.54
CA GLN A 98 -5.35 -5.16 -9.88
C GLN A 98 -5.29 -4.98 -8.36
N THR A 99 -5.50 -6.08 -7.64
CA THR A 99 -5.17 -6.19 -6.22
C THR A 99 -4.08 -7.23 -6.05
N PHE A 100 -2.96 -6.82 -5.47
CA PHE A 100 -1.86 -7.71 -5.11
C PHE A 100 -1.96 -8.04 -3.63
N TRP A 101 -1.94 -9.32 -3.29
CA TRP A 101 -1.77 -9.77 -1.91
C TRP A 101 -0.30 -10.10 -1.69
N LEU A 102 0.36 -9.33 -0.82
CA LEU A 102 1.74 -9.58 -0.40
C LEU A 102 1.66 -10.26 0.96
N SER A 103 2.23 -11.46 1.07
CA SER A 103 2.20 -12.27 2.29
C SER A 103 3.55 -12.90 2.55
N ARG A 104 3.93 -12.99 3.83
CA ARG A 104 5.09 -13.77 4.29
C ARG A 104 4.81 -15.27 4.32
N ARG A 105 3.55 -15.68 4.24
CA ARG A 105 3.19 -17.09 4.21
C ARG A 105 3.60 -17.67 2.86
N ASN A 106 4.32 -18.78 2.88
CA ASN A 106 4.55 -19.61 1.69
C ASN A 106 3.26 -20.37 1.34
N GLU A 107 2.18 -19.64 1.10
CA GLU A 107 0.95 -20.21 0.57
C GLU A 107 1.05 -20.17 -0.96
N VAL A 108 1.25 -21.35 -1.56
CA VAL A 108 1.00 -21.52 -2.99
C VAL A 108 -0.51 -21.41 -3.15
N VAL A 109 -0.98 -20.27 -3.67
CA VAL A 109 -2.39 -20.09 -3.96
C VAL A 109 -2.68 -20.88 -5.24
N ASP A 110 -3.17 -22.11 -5.09
CA ASP A 110 -3.87 -22.79 -6.18
C ASP A 110 -5.08 -21.93 -6.53
N ILE A 111 -5.03 -21.28 -7.69
CA ILE A 111 -6.18 -20.59 -8.27
C ILE A 111 -7.15 -21.70 -8.70
N ASP A 112 -8.07 -22.09 -7.83
CA ASP A 112 -9.22 -22.90 -8.21
C ASP A 112 -10.31 -21.95 -8.75
N PRO A 113 -10.49 -21.85 -10.08
CA PRO A 113 -11.46 -20.94 -10.68
C PRO A 113 -12.92 -21.32 -10.39
N THR A 114 -13.18 -22.40 -9.63
CA THR A 114 -14.54 -22.91 -9.38
C THR A 114 -15.08 -22.60 -7.98
N LYS A 115 -14.29 -22.00 -7.09
CA LYS A 115 -14.76 -21.58 -5.77
C LYS A 115 -15.08 -20.09 -5.74
N THR A 116 -16.32 -19.77 -6.13
CA THR A 116 -17.01 -18.52 -5.76
C THR A 116 -18.31 -18.89 -5.06
#